data_AF-A0A6N4TBI0-F1
#
_entry.id   AF-A0A6N4TBI0-F1
#
_cell.length_a   1.000
_cell.length_b   1.000
_cell.length_c   1.000
_cell.angle_alpha   90.00
_cell.angle_beta   90.00
_cell.angle_gamma   90.00
#
_symmetry.space_group_name_H-M   'P 1'
#
loop_
_entity.id
_entity.type
_entity.pdbx_description
1 polymer ?
#
loop_
_entity_poly.entity_id
_entity_poly.type
_entity_poly.pdbx_seq_one_letter_code
_entity_poly.pdbx_strand_id
1 'polypeptide(L)'
;MRIVIDLQACQSTGSRHRGIGRYSLALAKAMVRNAGDHEIWLMLSSLFPETILPLREAFSGMVPQERIVIWGAPGPVAELVPQNYWRSRAAEILREQGLAALRPDFVHVTSLFEGSGDDAVSSVAISGEHIPTAVTLYDLIP
;
A
#
# COMPACT_ATOMS: atom_id res chain seq x y z
N MET A 1 19.31 -4.11 -1.44
CA MET A 1 18.11 -4.58 -0.75
C MET A 1 16.89 -4.27 -1.59
N ARG A 2 15.86 -5.11 -1.52
CA ARG A 2 14.55 -4.88 -2.10
C ARG A 2 13.62 -4.25 -1.06
N ILE A 3 13.19 -3.03 -1.33
CA ILE A 3 12.27 -2.28 -0.47
C ILE A 3 10.94 -2.15 -1.20
N VAL A 4 9.86 -2.67 -0.62
CA VAL A 4 8.51 -2.52 -1.16
C VAL A 4 7.80 -1.40 -0.41
N ILE A 5 7.23 -0.45 -1.14
CA ILE A 5 6.40 0.62 -0.59
C ILE A 5 4.93 0.32 -0.93
N ASP A 6 4.11 0.07 0.08
CA ASP A 6 2.66 -0.03 -0.06
C ASP A 6 2.06 1.37 -0.12
N LEU A 7 1.54 1.74 -1.28
CA LEU A 7 1.03 3.07 -1.60
C LEU A 7 -0.50 3.18 -1.48
N GLN A 8 -1.17 2.30 -0.75
CA GLN A 8 -2.63 2.39 -0.60
C GLN A 8 -3.11 3.74 -0.03
N ALA A 9 -2.32 4.46 0.76
CA ALA A 9 -2.65 5.83 1.20
C ALA A 9 -2.79 6.82 0.03
N CYS A 10 -2.14 6.55 -1.10
CA CYS A 10 -2.26 7.31 -2.35
C CYS A 10 -3.45 6.86 -3.21
N GLN A 11 -4.14 5.77 -2.82
CA GLN A 11 -5.29 5.21 -3.54
C GLN A 11 -6.60 5.38 -2.78
N SER A 12 -6.57 5.29 -1.45
CA SER A 12 -7.75 5.34 -0.58
C SER A 12 -8.53 6.63 -0.79
N THR A 13 -9.85 6.50 -0.80
CA THR A 13 -10.77 7.64 -0.96
C THR A 13 -10.57 8.62 0.20
N GLY A 14 -10.31 8.08 1.40
CA GLY A 14 -10.01 8.85 2.59
C GLY A 14 -8.75 9.70 2.48
N SER A 15 -7.67 9.24 1.85
CA SER A 15 -6.37 9.90 1.97
C SER A 15 -5.79 10.48 0.67
N ARG A 16 -6.11 9.91 -0.50
CA ARG A 16 -5.42 10.23 -1.77
C ARG A 16 -5.41 11.71 -2.15
N HIS A 17 -6.47 12.45 -1.79
CA HIS A 17 -6.62 13.88 -2.08
C HIS A 17 -6.34 14.79 -0.88
N ARG A 18 -5.91 14.24 0.26
CA ARG A 18 -5.67 14.98 1.52
C ARG A 18 -4.19 15.00 1.90
N GLY A 19 -3.88 15.40 3.14
CA GLY A 19 -2.52 15.49 3.66
C GLY A 19 -1.77 14.17 3.60
N ILE A 20 -2.41 13.08 4.06
CA ILE A 20 -1.83 11.73 4.11
C ILE A 20 -1.40 11.27 2.72
N GLY A 21 -2.30 11.22 1.73
CA GLY A 21 -1.95 10.75 0.38
C GLY A 21 -0.89 11.62 -0.31
N ARG A 22 -0.95 12.95 -0.15
CA ARG A 22 0.08 13.86 -0.70
C ARG A 22 1.45 13.64 -0.06
N TYR A 23 1.50 13.46 1.26
CA TYR A 23 2.73 13.14 1.97
C TYR A 23 3.29 11.79 1.55
N SER A 24 2.45 10.74 1.52
CA SER A 24 2.85 9.38 1.12
C SER A 24 3.44 9.35 -0.28
N LEU A 25 2.84 10.04 -1.24
CA LEU A 25 3.38 10.17 -2.59
C LEU A 25 4.71 10.92 -2.61
N ALA A 26 4.82 12.03 -1.87
CA ALA A 26 6.04 12.83 -1.81
C ALA A 26 7.20 12.05 -1.16
N LEU A 27 6.92 11.35 -0.06
CA LEU A 27 7.89 10.51 0.64
C LEU A 27 8.36 9.36 -0.24
N ALA A 28 7.44 8.62 -0.87
CA ALA A 28 7.81 7.53 -1.77
C ALA A 28 8.68 8.02 -2.94
N LYS A 29 8.34 9.16 -3.55
CA LYS A 29 9.18 9.79 -4.58
C LYS A 29 10.55 10.22 -4.05
N ALA A 30 10.64 10.66 -2.80
CA ALA A 30 11.92 10.99 -2.17
C ALA A 30 12.75 9.73 -1.89
N MET A 31 12.13 8.65 -1.40
CA MET A 31 12.79 7.35 -1.19
C MET A 31 13.36 6.80 -2.50
N VAL A 32 12.60 6.83 -3.59
CA VAL A 32 13.07 6.41 -4.92
C VAL A 32 14.28 7.22 -5.38
N ARG A 33 14.24 8.55 -5.24
CA ARG A 33 15.35 9.43 -5.63
C ARG A 33 16.63 9.21 -4.81
N ASN A 34 16.50 8.71 -3.58
CA ASN A 34 17.60 8.50 -2.64
C ASN A 34 17.89 7.01 -2.41
N ALA A 35 17.44 6.13 -3.31
CA ALA A 35 17.50 4.68 -3.10
C ALA A 35 18.94 4.12 -3.12
N GLY A 36 19.91 4.83 -3.73
CA GLY A 36 21.26 4.30 -3.94
C GLY A 36 21.21 2.95 -4.67
N ASP A 37 21.80 1.92 -4.08
CA ASP A 37 21.81 0.55 -4.61
C ASP A 37 20.58 -0.28 -4.18
N HIS A 38 19.57 0.33 -3.56
CA HIS A 38 18.33 -0.36 -3.20
C HIS A 38 17.36 -0.45 -4.37
N GLU A 39 16.73 -1.62 -4.53
CA GLU A 39 15.65 -1.83 -5.47
C GLU A 39 14.32 -1.41 -4.83
N ILE A 40 13.76 -0.28 -5.28
CA ILE A 40 12.42 0.13 -4.85
C ILE A 40 11.36 -0.54 -5.73
N TRP A 41 10.39 -1.15 -5.07
CA TRP A 41 9.16 -1.69 -5.63
C TRP A 41 7.97 -0.95 -5.04
N LEU A 42 6.95 -0.72 -5.86
CA LEU A 42 5.73 -0.06 -5.45
C LEU A 42 4.58 -1.06 -5.56
N MET A 43 3.78 -1.16 -4.51
CA MET A 43 2.62 -2.04 -4.47
C MET A 43 1.34 -1.21 -4.42
N LEU A 44 0.43 -1.52 -5.34
CA LEU A 44 -0.87 -0.90 -5.50
C LEU A 44 -1.97 -1.94 -5.34
N SER A 45 -3.14 -1.54 -4.86
CA SER A 45 -4.33 -2.38 -4.78
C SER A 45 -5.19 -2.25 -6.04
N SER A 46 -5.69 -3.38 -6.55
CA SER A 46 -6.68 -3.43 -7.64
C SER A 46 -8.08 -3.01 -7.19
N LEU A 47 -8.28 -2.80 -5.88
CA LEU A 47 -9.55 -2.31 -5.32
C LEU A 47 -9.79 -0.82 -5.63
N PHE A 48 -8.79 -0.12 -6.16
CA PHE A 48 -8.87 1.27 -6.61
C PHE A 48 -8.39 1.41 -8.07
N PRO A 49 -9.09 0.79 -9.04
CA PRO A 49 -8.59 0.65 -10.41
C PRO A 49 -8.31 2.00 -11.09
N GLU A 50 -9.09 3.03 -10.79
CA GLU A 50 -8.94 4.38 -11.35
C GLU A 50 -7.65 5.08 -10.91
N THR A 51 -7.02 4.61 -9.83
CA THR A 51 -5.79 5.21 -9.27
C THR A 51 -4.52 4.59 -9.86
N ILE A 52 -4.62 3.42 -10.51
CA ILE A 52 -3.47 2.65 -10.98
C ILE A 52 -2.71 3.42 -12.06
N LEU A 53 -3.40 3.90 -13.10
CA LEU A 53 -2.76 4.61 -14.21
C LEU A 53 -2.12 5.93 -13.75
N PRO A 54 -2.81 6.82 -13.01
CA PRO A 54 -2.20 8.04 -12.47
C PRO A 54 -0.96 7.78 -11.61
N LEU A 55 -0.97 6.73 -10.78
CA LEU A 55 0.20 6.40 -9.96
C LEU A 55 1.35 5.84 -10.79
N ARG A 56 1.08 4.99 -11.79
CA ARG A 56 2.12 4.51 -12.72
C ARG A 56 2.78 5.66 -13.47
N GLU A 57 1.99 6.62 -13.93
CA GLU A 57 2.47 7.85 -14.57
C GLU A 57 3.29 8.71 -13.60
N ALA A 58 2.82 8.86 -12.34
CA ALA A 58 3.52 9.65 -11.33
C ALA A 58 4.92 9.12 -11.00
N PHE A 59 5.20 7.84 -11.27
CA PHE A 59 6.51 7.20 -11.09
C PHE A 59 7.21 6.87 -12.42
N SER A 60 6.68 7.32 -13.56
CA SER A 60 7.32 7.14 -14.87
C SER A 60 8.71 7.77 -14.88
N GLY A 61 9.71 7.03 -15.37
CA GLY A 61 11.11 7.42 -15.35
C GLY A 61 11.78 7.42 -13.97
N MET A 62 11.03 7.18 -12.88
CA MET A 62 11.59 7.05 -11.52
C MET A 62 11.76 5.59 -11.11
N VAL A 63 10.79 4.74 -11.45
CA VAL A 63 10.79 3.30 -11.16
C VAL A 63 10.43 2.55 -12.46
N PRO A 64 11.12 1.44 -12.79
CA PRO A 64 10.71 0.58 -13.89
C PRO A 64 9.25 0.11 -13.69
N GLN A 65 8.46 0.14 -14.75
CA GLN A 65 7.02 -0.10 -14.66
C GLN A 65 6.68 -1.53 -14.20
N GLU A 66 7.57 -2.49 -14.46
CA GLU A 66 7.53 -3.87 -13.98
C GLU A 66 7.72 -4.00 -12.46
N ARG A 67 8.25 -2.96 -11.79
CA ARG A 67 8.38 -2.89 -10.32
C ARG A 67 7.22 -2.17 -9.65
N ILE A 68 6.20 -1.79 -10.43
CA ILE A 68 4.91 -1.31 -9.91
C ILE A 68 3.92 -2.46 -10.03
N VAL A 69 3.72 -3.16 -8.93
CA VAL A 69 2.89 -4.37 -8.87
C VAL A 69 1.51 -4.06 -8.33
N ILE A 70 0.53 -4.81 -8.81
CA ILE A 70 -0.86 -4.67 -8.40
C ILE A 70 -1.27 -5.97 -7.72
N TRP A 71 -1.72 -5.87 -6.48
CA TRP A 71 -2.34 -6.98 -5.74
C TRP A 71 -3.85 -6.81 -5.75
N GLY A 72 -4.59 -7.87 -5.43
CA GLY A 72 -6.04 -7.81 -5.39
C GLY A 72 -6.67 -8.81 -4.45
N ALA A 73 -7.93 -8.53 -4.11
CA ALA A 73 -8.80 -9.39 -3.34
C ALA A 73 -10.26 -9.23 -3.82
N PRO A 74 -11.16 -10.17 -3.50
CA PRO A 74 -12.59 -9.99 -3.76
C PRO A 74 -13.19 -8.86 -2.91
N GLY A 75 -13.55 -7.74 -3.55
CA GLY A 75 -14.23 -6.61 -2.90
C GLY A 75 -15.77 -6.73 -2.90
N PRO A 76 -16.48 -5.79 -2.24
CA PRO A 76 -15.95 -4.74 -1.37
C PRO A 76 -15.43 -5.27 -0.03
N VAL A 77 -14.54 -4.50 0.62
CA VAL A 77 -13.85 -4.87 1.86
C VAL A 77 -13.93 -3.81 2.96
N ALA A 78 -14.56 -2.65 2.72
CA ALA A 78 -14.73 -1.61 3.73
C ALA A 78 -15.21 -2.14 5.09
N GLU A 79 -14.46 -1.85 6.15
CA GLU A 79 -14.61 -2.52 7.46
C GLU A 79 -15.90 -2.14 8.20
N LEU A 80 -16.41 -0.92 7.99
CA LEU A 80 -17.66 -0.46 8.62
C LEU A 80 -18.91 -1.17 8.10
N VAL A 81 -18.80 -1.97 7.03
CA VAL A 81 -19.90 -2.78 6.49
C VAL A 81 -19.80 -4.20 7.05
N PRO A 82 -20.67 -4.64 7.97
CA PRO A 82 -20.53 -5.93 8.66
C PRO A 82 -20.45 -7.14 7.72
N GLN A 83 -21.12 -7.08 6.57
CA GLN A 83 -21.10 -8.13 5.55
C GLN A 83 -19.72 -8.31 4.90
N ASN A 84 -18.86 -7.30 4.98
CA ASN A 84 -17.50 -7.33 4.44
C ASN A 84 -16.49 -7.91 5.42
N TYR A 85 -16.83 -8.14 6.69
CA TYR A 85 -15.85 -8.49 7.72
C TYR A 85 -14.93 -9.65 7.33
N TRP A 86 -15.51 -10.75 6.86
CA TRP A 86 -14.72 -11.90 6.42
C TRP A 86 -13.84 -11.60 5.19
N ARG A 87 -14.31 -10.74 4.28
CA ARG A 87 -13.54 -10.30 3.09
C ARG A 87 -12.40 -9.38 3.47
N SER A 88 -12.62 -8.45 4.41
CA SER A 88 -11.59 -7.59 4.99
C SER A 88 -10.47 -8.45 5.57
N ARG A 89 -10.79 -9.41 6.45
CA ARG A 89 -9.79 -10.34 7.04
C ARG A 89 -9.07 -11.21 6.00
N ALA A 90 -9.79 -11.67 4.98
CA ALA A 90 -9.18 -12.45 3.90
C ALA A 90 -8.25 -11.59 3.01
N ALA A 91 -8.67 -10.37 2.67
CA ALA A 91 -7.89 -9.43 1.86
C ALA A 91 -6.60 -9.01 2.56
N GLU A 92 -6.67 -8.87 3.88
CA GLU A 92 -5.56 -8.65 4.80
C GLU A 92 -4.44 -9.70 4.62
N ILE A 93 -4.80 -10.99 4.63
CA ILE A 93 -3.87 -12.10 4.38
C ILE A 93 -3.35 -12.07 2.92
N LEU A 94 -4.25 -11.88 1.95
CA LEU A 94 -3.88 -11.83 0.53
C LEU A 94 -2.90 -10.69 0.22
N ARG A 95 -3.09 -9.54 0.84
CA ARG A 95 -2.17 -8.40 0.74
C ARG A 95 -0.78 -8.77 1.26
N GLU A 96 -0.69 -9.33 2.46
CA GLU A 96 0.61 -9.70 3.02
C GLU A 96 1.30 -10.81 2.23
N GLN A 97 0.55 -11.77 1.69
CA GLN A 97 1.08 -12.77 0.77
C GLN A 97 1.56 -12.15 -0.54
N GLY A 98 0.84 -11.14 -1.05
CA GLY A 98 1.30 -10.33 -2.19
C GLY A 98 2.62 -9.60 -1.90
N LEU A 99 2.79 -9.04 -0.70
CA LEU A 99 4.04 -8.45 -0.25
C LEU A 99 5.15 -9.51 -0.18
N ALA A 100 4.89 -10.63 0.47
CA ALA A 100 5.85 -11.72 0.66
C ALA A 100 6.31 -12.35 -0.68
N ALA A 101 5.42 -12.47 -1.66
CA ALA A 101 5.73 -12.97 -3.00
C ALA A 101 6.80 -12.13 -3.72
N LEU A 102 6.92 -10.84 -3.38
CA LEU A 102 7.97 -9.96 -3.89
C LEU A 102 9.32 -10.23 -3.23
N ARG A 103 9.41 -11.07 -2.20
CA ARG A 103 10.61 -11.34 -1.39
C ARG A 103 11.33 -10.04 -0.97
N PRO A 104 10.64 -9.11 -0.29
CA PRO A 104 11.24 -7.88 0.19
C PRO A 104 12.24 -8.15 1.31
N ASP A 105 13.31 -7.37 1.36
CA ASP A 105 14.13 -7.24 2.56
C ASP A 105 13.45 -6.30 3.57
N PHE A 106 12.62 -5.36 3.09
CA PHE A 106 11.93 -4.38 3.90
C PHE A 106 10.60 -3.91 3.26
N VAL A 107 9.59 -3.65 4.07
CA VAL A 107 8.30 -3.07 3.65
C VAL A 107 8.09 -1.73 4.32
N HIS A 108 7.68 -0.72 3.55
CA HIS A 108 7.15 0.53 4.07
C HIS A 108 5.64 0.62 3.80
N VAL A 109 4.84 0.64 4.87
CA VAL A 109 3.40 0.89 4.81
C VAL A 109 3.15 2.38 5.01
N THR A 110 2.62 3.03 3.99
CA THR A 110 2.47 4.49 4.00
C THR A 110 1.37 5.00 4.92
N SER A 111 0.38 4.17 5.27
CA SER A 111 -0.63 4.44 6.30
C SER A 111 -1.20 3.10 6.77
N LEU A 112 -1.19 2.83 8.08
CA LEU A 112 -1.75 1.60 8.66
C LEU A 112 -3.24 1.74 9.02
N PHE A 113 -3.73 2.97 9.18
CA PHE A 113 -5.10 3.25 9.57
C PHE A 113 -5.87 3.82 8.36
N GLU A 114 -6.36 2.91 7.52
CA GLU A 114 -7.21 3.16 6.35
C GLU A 114 -8.33 2.09 6.31
N GLY A 115 -9.25 2.15 5.34
CA GLY A 115 -10.17 1.02 5.08
C GLY A 115 -11.45 0.97 5.91
N SER A 116 -11.66 1.91 6.84
CA SER A 116 -12.90 1.97 7.62
C SER A 116 -14.11 2.22 6.71
N GLY A 117 -14.03 3.24 5.86
CA GLY A 117 -15.10 3.65 4.95
C GLY A 117 -14.86 3.33 3.47
N ASP A 118 -13.73 2.73 3.11
CA ASP A 118 -13.38 2.39 1.73
C ASP A 118 -12.65 1.05 1.64
N ASP A 119 -12.26 0.64 0.43
CA ASP A 119 -11.69 -0.68 0.17
C ASP A 119 -10.18 -0.77 0.41
N ALA A 120 -9.60 0.14 1.20
CA ALA A 120 -8.20 0.03 1.59
C ALA A 120 -8.04 -1.10 2.62
N VAL A 121 -6.91 -1.79 2.55
CA VAL A 121 -6.63 -2.94 3.41
C VAL A 121 -5.22 -2.81 3.95
N SER A 122 -5.07 -2.88 5.26
CA SER A 122 -3.76 -2.75 5.90
C SER A 122 -3.65 -3.67 7.10
N SER A 123 -2.50 -4.31 7.21
CA SER A 123 -2.14 -5.16 8.33
C SER A 123 -0.61 -5.27 8.42
N VAL A 124 -0.14 -5.74 9.57
CA VAL A 124 1.26 -6.11 9.78
C VAL A 124 1.31 -7.45 10.51
N ALA A 125 2.01 -8.41 9.90
CA ALA A 125 2.36 -9.71 10.48
C ALA A 125 1.17 -10.58 10.90
N ILE A 126 0.05 -10.52 10.17
CA ILE A 126 -1.11 -11.40 10.41
C ILE A 126 -1.05 -12.70 9.60
N SER A 127 -0.30 -12.71 8.49
CA SER A 127 -0.19 -13.88 7.60
C SER A 127 0.82 -14.92 8.07
N GLY A 128 1.58 -14.64 9.14
CA GLY A 128 2.67 -15.48 9.65
C GLY A 128 4.02 -15.23 8.96
N GLU A 129 4.06 -14.44 7.90
CA GLU A 129 5.30 -13.99 7.26
C GLU A 129 5.93 -12.85 8.07
N HIS A 130 7.19 -13.01 8.47
CA HIS A 130 7.92 -12.01 9.23
C HIS A 130 8.81 -11.17 8.32
N ILE A 131 8.27 -10.06 7.83
CA ILE A 131 8.98 -9.09 7.00
C ILE A 131 9.25 -7.82 7.82
N PRO A 132 10.51 -7.35 7.93
CA PRO A 132 10.80 -6.06 8.54
C PRO A 132 9.94 -4.95 7.93
N THR A 133 9.11 -4.33 8.75
CA THR A 133 8.08 -3.37 8.30
C THR A 133 8.18 -2.07 9.07
N ALA A 134 8.29 -0.94 8.36
CA ALA A 134 8.05 0.38 8.94
C ALA A 134 6.71 0.94 8.49
N VAL A 135 6.02 1.58 9.43
CA VAL A 135 4.74 2.24 9.21
C VAL A 135 4.92 3.73 9.40
N THR A 136 4.41 4.54 8.47
CA THR A 136 4.16 5.95 8.77
C THR A 136 2.84 6.05 9.53
N LEU A 137 2.92 6.50 10.79
CA LEU A 137 1.76 6.78 11.61
C LEU A 137 1.48 8.28 11.61
N TYR A 138 0.23 8.65 11.33
CA TYR A 138 -0.26 10.03 11.40
C TYR A 138 -0.97 10.29 12.73
N ASP A 139 -1.37 11.53 12.95
CA ASP A 139 -2.10 11.95 14.13
C ASP A 139 -3.43 11.19 14.28
N LEU A 140 -3.66 10.65 15.47
CA LEU A 140 -4.90 9.97 15.83
C LEU A 140 -5.80 10.99 16.55
N ILE A 141 -6.52 11.79 15.76
CA ILE A 141 -7.52 12.73 16.32
C ILE A 141 -8.74 11.91 16.78
N PRO A 142 -9.22 12.10 18.03
CA PRO A 142 -10.42 11.43 18.55
C PRO A 142 -11.70 11.70 17.77
#